data_AF-A0A1H9PRE7-F1
#
_entry.id   AF-A0A1H9PRE7-F1
#
_cell.length_a   1.000
_cell.length_b   1.000
_cell.length_c   1.000
_cell.angle_alpha   90.00
_cell.angle_beta   90.00
_cell.angle_gamma   90.00
#
_symmetry.space_group_name_H-M   'P 1'
#
loop_
_entity.id
_entity.type
_entity.pdbx_description
1 polymer ?
#
loop_
_entity_poly.entity_id
_entity_poly.type
_entity_poly.pdbx_seq_one_letter_code
_entity_poly.pdbx_strand_id
1 'polypeptide(L)'
;MEAHMTIPSQDNDSEDLFRRAAAVVVSERKASTSLIQRRLGIGYNRAARLIERMEEQGIVGAPDHVGKREVATRETIQAAIDISSIVRSDSEAPRMRETPEDVEVRDKAYRVTGEELRQFVERYERLEQEKKDIAEQQKEVMAEAKGRGYDTKIIRKVIALRKREPDDIAEEEAVLEMYKQALGMS
;
A
#
# COMPACT_ATOMS: atom_id res chain seq x y z
N MET A 1 22.24 -42.30 16.38
CA MET A 1 21.81 -41.06 17.07
C MET A 1 21.19 -40.18 16.02
N GLU A 2 19.86 -40.10 16.03
CA GLU A 2 19.06 -39.44 15.01
C GLU A 2 19.28 -37.92 15.09
N ALA A 3 19.68 -37.33 13.97
CA ALA A 3 19.85 -35.89 13.83
C ALA A 3 18.48 -35.23 13.80
N HIS A 4 18.16 -34.51 14.87
CA HIS A 4 16.97 -33.67 14.95
C HIS A 4 17.17 -32.46 14.02
N MET A 5 16.74 -32.60 12.76
CA MET A 5 16.71 -31.54 11.77
C MET A 5 15.55 -30.61 12.12
N THR A 6 15.80 -29.61 12.96
CA THR A 6 14.82 -28.57 13.27
C THR A 6 14.76 -27.61 12.08
N ILE A 7 13.71 -27.78 11.27
CA ILE A 7 13.35 -26.91 10.16
C ILE A 7 13.07 -25.50 10.74
N PRO A 8 13.64 -24.41 10.19
CA PRO A 8 13.29 -23.06 10.62
C PRO A 8 11.80 -22.83 10.36
N SER A 9 11.02 -22.67 11.42
CA SER A 9 9.59 -22.37 11.30
C SER A 9 9.42 -20.98 10.69
N GLN A 10 8.49 -20.87 9.74
CA GLN A 10 8.05 -19.61 9.10
C GLN A 10 7.66 -18.52 10.12
N ASP A 11 7.40 -18.91 11.37
CA ASP A 11 7.05 -18.04 12.47
C ASP A 11 8.18 -17.09 12.88
N ASN A 12 9.45 -17.49 12.75
CA ASN A 12 10.57 -16.67 13.21
C ASN A 12 10.83 -15.48 12.28
N ASP A 13 10.74 -15.69 10.96
CA ASP A 13 10.85 -14.62 9.96
C ASP A 13 9.66 -13.64 10.02
N SER A 14 8.47 -14.17 10.32
CA SER A 14 7.25 -13.38 10.51
C SER A 14 7.35 -12.47 11.75
N GLU A 15 7.95 -12.99 12.82
CA GLU A 15 8.15 -12.27 14.07
C GLU A 15 9.19 -11.16 13.96
N ASP A 16 10.30 -11.42 13.28
CA ASP A 16 11.32 -10.39 13.01
C ASP A 16 10.79 -9.28 12.09
N LEU A 17 9.98 -9.63 11.09
CA LEU A 17 9.33 -8.64 10.24
C LEU A 17 8.36 -7.77 11.02
N PHE A 18 7.60 -8.36 11.94
CA PHE A 18 6.68 -7.65 12.82
C PHE A 18 7.41 -6.65 13.73
N ARG A 19 8.50 -7.08 14.38
CA ARG A 19 9.32 -6.21 15.24
C ARG A 19 9.88 -5.01 14.48
N ARG A 20 10.38 -5.23 13.27
CA ARG A 20 10.89 -4.16 12.39
C ARG A 20 9.79 -3.18 11.99
N ALA A 21 8.59 -3.69 11.69
CA ALA A 21 7.45 -2.86 11.33
C ALA A 21 6.97 -2.00 12.51
N ALA A 22 6.91 -2.56 13.71
CA ALA A 22 6.51 -1.84 14.92
C ALA A 22 7.49 -0.70 15.23
N ALA A 23 8.80 -0.96 15.10
CA ALA A 23 9.84 0.06 15.28
C ALA A 23 9.67 1.26 14.33
N VAL A 24 9.35 1.01 13.06
CA VAL A 24 9.11 2.06 12.06
C VAL A 24 7.89 2.91 12.45
N VAL A 25 6.76 2.28 12.78
CA VAL A 25 5.52 2.98 13.14
C VAL A 25 5.72 3.88 14.36
N VAL A 26 6.43 3.38 15.37
CA VAL A 26 6.77 4.13 16.59
C VAL A 26 7.69 5.31 16.27
N SER A 27 8.73 5.09 15.45
CA SER A 27 9.69 6.15 15.11
C SER A 27 9.06 7.29 14.29
N GLU A 28 8.16 6.95 13.37
CA GLU A 28 7.55 7.89 12.42
C GLU A 28 6.23 8.48 12.96
N ARG A 29 5.74 7.96 14.11
CA ARG A 29 4.43 8.29 14.71
C ARG A 29 3.28 8.21 13.71
N LYS A 30 3.38 7.30 12.75
CA LYS A 30 2.42 7.12 11.68
C LYS A 30 2.25 5.64 11.38
N ALA A 31 1.03 5.14 11.49
CA ALA A 31 0.69 3.79 11.12
C ALA A 31 -0.12 3.78 9.82
N SER A 32 0.56 3.54 8.69
CA SER A 32 -0.12 3.34 7.39
C SER A 32 0.50 2.18 6.64
N THR A 33 -0.34 1.40 5.95
CA THR A 33 0.08 0.27 5.12
C THR A 33 1.15 0.69 4.11
N SER A 34 0.93 1.82 3.43
CA SER A 34 1.89 2.40 2.48
C SER A 34 3.24 2.81 3.10
N LEU A 35 3.30 3.17 4.38
CA LEU A 35 4.56 3.49 5.07
C LEU A 35 5.38 2.21 5.29
N ILE A 36 4.72 1.17 5.78
CA ILE A 36 5.32 -0.13 6.05
C ILE A 36 5.81 -0.78 4.74
N GLN A 37 5.03 -0.71 3.66
CA GLN A 37 5.43 -1.21 2.34
C GLN A 37 6.75 -0.58 1.86
N ARG A 38 6.86 0.76 1.95
CA ARG A 38 8.06 1.48 1.49
C ARG A 38 9.28 1.24 2.38
N ARG A 39 9.09 1.16 3.71
CA ARG A 39 10.22 1.02 4.66
C ARG A 39 10.73 -0.40 4.78
N LEU A 40 9.88 -1.41 4.56
CA LEU A 40 10.25 -2.82 4.68
C LEU A 40 10.29 -3.56 3.34
N GLY A 41 9.92 -2.91 2.24
CA GLY A 41 9.93 -3.52 0.90
C GLY A 41 8.94 -4.67 0.75
N ILE A 42 7.85 -4.67 1.52
CA ILE A 42 6.86 -5.76 1.51
C ILE A 42 5.59 -5.38 0.72
N GLY A 43 4.90 -6.39 0.19
CA GLY A 43 3.64 -6.20 -0.53
C GLY A 43 2.49 -5.71 0.36
N TYR A 44 1.46 -5.13 -0.26
CA TYR A 44 0.31 -4.51 0.42
C TYR A 44 -0.36 -5.42 1.45
N ASN A 45 -0.69 -6.65 1.06
CA ASN A 45 -1.38 -7.60 1.93
C ASN A 45 -0.56 -7.99 3.17
N ARG A 46 0.78 -8.07 3.05
CA ARG A 46 1.64 -8.30 4.23
C ARG A 46 1.67 -7.08 5.13
N ALA A 47 1.80 -5.88 4.57
CA ALA A 47 1.79 -4.65 5.33
C ALA A 47 0.45 -4.42 6.07
N ALA A 48 -0.68 -4.75 5.43
CA ALA A 48 -2.01 -4.70 6.05
C ALA A 48 -2.09 -5.63 7.28
N ARG A 49 -1.72 -6.90 7.13
CA ARG A 49 -1.71 -7.87 8.23
C ARG A 49 -0.80 -7.46 9.40
N LEU A 50 0.34 -6.82 9.11
CA LEU A 50 1.22 -6.30 10.16
C LEU A 50 0.57 -5.16 10.94
N ILE A 51 -0.18 -4.28 10.26
CA ILE A 51 -0.90 -3.17 10.88
C ILE A 51 -2.09 -3.70 11.70
N GLU A 52 -2.84 -4.67 11.20
CA GLU A 52 -3.91 -5.36 11.94
C GLU A 52 -3.36 -6.03 13.21
N ARG A 53 -2.24 -6.76 13.09
CA ARG A 53 -1.58 -7.40 14.24
C ARG A 53 -1.05 -6.38 15.26
N MET A 54 -0.61 -5.20 14.82
CA MET A 54 -0.20 -4.12 15.73
C MET A 54 -1.41 -3.46 16.43
N GLU A 55 -2.56 -3.44 15.78
CA GLU A 55 -3.82 -2.97 16.37
C GLU A 55 -4.32 -3.93 17.44
N GLU A 56 -4.31 -5.25 17.15
CA GLU A 56 -4.63 -6.30 18.12
C GLU A 56 -3.72 -6.25 19.36
N GLN A 57 -2.44 -5.89 19.18
CA GLN A 57 -1.48 -5.74 20.27
C GLN A 57 -1.49 -4.35 20.93
N GLY A 58 -2.37 -3.44 20.51
CA GLY A 58 -2.50 -2.10 21.11
C GLY A 58 -1.35 -1.15 20.81
N ILE A 59 -0.49 -1.45 19.83
CA ILE A 59 0.61 -0.59 19.36
C ILE A 59 0.05 0.53 18.47
N VAL A 60 -1.04 0.24 17.75
CA VAL A 60 -1.72 1.14 16.82
C VAL A 60 -3.20 1.21 17.20
N GLY A 61 -3.75 2.42 17.25
CA GLY A 61 -5.17 2.65 17.54
C GLY A 61 -6.07 2.36 16.35
N ALA A 62 -7.38 2.35 16.63
CA ALA A 62 -8.41 2.23 15.62
C ALA A 62 -8.28 3.33 14.56
N PRO A 63 -8.69 3.06 13.31
CA PRO A 63 -8.71 4.08 12.27
C PRO A 63 -9.77 5.16 12.56
N ASP A 64 -9.35 6.42 12.56
CA ASP A 64 -10.21 7.60 12.59
C ASP A 64 -11.07 7.70 11.31
N HIS A 65 -12.04 8.62 11.29
CA HIS A 65 -12.91 8.88 10.13
C HIS A 65 -12.18 9.32 8.83
N VAL A 66 -10.87 9.55 8.86
CA VAL A 66 -10.00 9.83 7.69
C VAL A 66 -8.97 8.72 7.45
N GLY A 67 -9.05 7.59 8.16
CA GLY A 67 -8.08 6.49 8.09
C GLY A 67 -6.73 6.78 8.73
N LYS A 68 -6.62 7.84 9.57
CA LYS A 68 -5.46 8.06 10.43
C LYS A 68 -5.56 7.16 11.65
N ARG A 69 -4.44 6.66 12.14
CA ARG A 69 -4.38 5.77 13.29
C ARG A 69 -3.46 6.40 14.32
N GLU A 70 -3.94 6.53 15.56
CA GLU A 70 -3.10 6.98 16.67
C GLU A 70 -2.05 5.92 17.00
N VAL A 71 -0.84 6.33 17.39
CA VAL A 71 0.26 5.42 17.75
C VAL A 71 0.53 5.55 19.24
N ALA A 72 0.64 4.43 19.95
CA ALA A 72 0.80 4.41 21.41
C ALA A 72 2.03 5.23 21.86
N THR A 73 1.88 5.97 22.97
CA THR A 73 2.90 6.89 23.50
C THR A 73 4.09 6.17 24.14
N ARG A 74 5.15 6.94 24.40
CA ARG A 74 6.44 6.50 24.97
C ARG A 74 6.31 5.65 26.25
N GLU A 75 5.30 5.89 27.09
CA GLU A 75 5.08 5.10 28.32
C GLU A 75 4.64 3.66 28.03
N THR A 76 3.83 3.43 26.99
CA THR A 76 3.31 2.09 26.64
C THR A 76 4.40 1.21 26.03
N ILE A 77 5.37 1.84 25.36
CA ILE A 77 6.57 1.19 24.80
C ILE A 77 7.49 0.66 25.92
N GLN A 78 7.57 1.36 27.05
CA GLN A 78 8.38 0.91 28.19
C GLN A 78 7.79 -0.35 28.84
N ALA A 79 6.46 -0.43 28.97
CA ALA A 79 5.77 -1.63 29.46
C ALA A 79 5.91 -2.84 28.52
N ALA A 80 5.95 -2.61 27.20
CA ALA A 80 6.22 -3.67 26.21
C ALA A 80 7.70 -4.13 26.20
N ILE A 81 8.65 -3.23 26.51
CA ILE A 81 10.06 -3.58 26.72
C ILE A 81 10.21 -4.44 27.99
N ASP A 82 9.42 -4.18 29.04
CA ASP A 82 9.43 -4.99 30.26
C ASP A 82 8.86 -6.41 30.05
N ILE A 83 7.93 -6.60 29.10
CA ILE A 83 7.50 -7.95 28.67
C ILE A 83 8.65 -8.69 27.95
N SER A 84 9.52 -7.96 27.24
CA SER A 84 10.69 -8.54 26.54
C SER A 84 11.85 -8.94 27.47
N SER A 85 11.88 -8.42 28.71
CA SER A 85 12.93 -8.76 29.68
C SER A 85 12.62 -10.04 30.48
N ILE A 86 11.34 -10.44 30.57
CA ILE A 86 10.91 -11.70 31.22
C ILE A 86 11.27 -12.94 30.37
N VAL A 87 11.53 -12.78 29.07
CA VAL A 87 11.88 -13.88 28.14
C VAL A 87 13.41 -13.99 27.90
N ARG A 88 14.23 -13.16 28.57
CA ARG A 88 15.70 -13.24 28.53
C ARG A 88 16.28 -13.94 29.76
N SER A 89 15.83 -15.15 30.03
CA SER A 89 16.65 -16.12 30.74
C SER A 89 16.57 -17.44 29.98
N ASP A 90 17.73 -17.86 29.47
CA ASP A 90 18.03 -19.15 28.84
C ASP A 90 17.92 -19.24 27.30
N SER A 91 18.89 -18.64 26.59
CA SER A 91 19.95 -19.41 25.90
C SER A 91 20.78 -18.47 25.01
N GLU A 92 22.02 -18.24 25.40
CA GLU A 92 23.03 -17.55 24.60
C GLU A 92 23.68 -18.59 23.67
N ALA A 93 23.20 -18.70 22.43
CA ALA A 93 23.89 -19.45 21.37
C ALA A 93 24.83 -18.48 20.60
N PRO A 94 26.08 -18.86 20.31
CA PRO A 94 27.05 -17.96 19.69
C PRO A 94 26.64 -17.67 18.24
N ARG A 95 26.59 -16.37 17.87
CA ARG A 95 26.36 -15.95 16.48
C ARG A 95 27.51 -16.47 15.61
N MET A 96 27.21 -17.38 14.67
CA MET A 96 28.14 -17.78 13.62
C MET A 96 28.62 -16.53 12.86
N ARG A 97 29.93 -16.46 12.55
CA ARG A 97 30.46 -15.50 11.58
C ARG A 97 29.85 -15.82 10.21
N GLU A 98 29.26 -14.83 9.55
CA GLU A 98 28.90 -14.92 8.13
C GLU A 98 30.15 -15.30 7.34
N THR A 99 30.06 -16.34 6.50
CA THR A 99 31.15 -16.69 5.59
C THR A 99 31.17 -15.72 4.41
N PRO A 100 32.32 -15.54 3.73
CA PRO A 100 32.39 -14.73 2.51
C PRO A 100 31.39 -15.17 1.43
N GLU A 101 31.07 -16.47 1.39
CA GLU A 101 30.12 -17.08 0.46
C GLU A 101 28.67 -16.67 0.79
N ASP A 102 28.31 -16.58 2.08
CA ASP A 102 26.99 -16.11 2.53
C ASP A 102 26.76 -14.63 2.18
N VAL A 103 27.82 -13.81 2.27
CA VAL A 103 27.80 -12.39 1.89
C VAL A 103 27.60 -12.24 0.38
N GLU A 104 28.25 -13.06 -0.43
CA GLU A 104 28.15 -13.01 -1.90
C GLU A 104 26.77 -13.42 -2.42
N VAL A 105 26.18 -14.48 -1.86
CA VAL A 105 24.82 -14.93 -2.22
C VAL A 105 23.79 -13.86 -1.88
N ARG A 106 23.93 -13.22 -0.70
CA ARG A 106 23.08 -12.11 -0.27
C ARG A 106 23.21 -10.90 -1.20
N ASP A 107 24.44 -10.49 -1.53
CA ASP A 107 24.72 -9.38 -2.44
C ASP A 107 24.13 -9.61 -3.83
N LYS A 108 24.23 -10.84 -4.33
CA LYS A 108 23.65 -11.23 -5.62
C LYS A 108 22.12 -11.16 -5.58
N ALA A 109 21.49 -11.66 -4.51
CA ALA A 109 20.04 -11.55 -4.32
C ALA A 109 19.57 -10.07 -4.25
N TYR A 110 20.32 -9.20 -3.58
CA TYR A 110 20.03 -7.76 -3.54
C TYR A 110 20.23 -7.07 -4.90
N ARG A 111 21.22 -7.47 -5.69
CA ARG A 111 21.40 -6.93 -7.05
C ARG A 111 20.26 -7.32 -7.99
N VAL A 112 19.82 -8.59 -7.96
CA VAL A 112 18.71 -9.09 -8.77
C VAL A 112 17.40 -8.37 -8.43
N THR A 113 17.11 -8.20 -7.14
CA THR A 113 15.91 -7.45 -6.70
C THR A 113 16.00 -5.95 -7.03
N GLY A 114 17.20 -5.38 -7.01
CA GLY A 114 17.44 -3.99 -7.44
C GLY A 114 17.24 -3.79 -8.94
N GLU A 115 17.59 -4.77 -9.77
CA GLU A 115 17.35 -4.75 -11.23
C GLU A 115 15.87 -4.80 -11.56
N GLU A 116 15.11 -5.68 -10.91
CA GLU A 116 13.65 -5.75 -11.09
C GLU A 116 12.96 -4.46 -10.67
N LEU A 117 13.36 -3.87 -9.53
CA LEU A 117 12.80 -2.59 -9.07
C LEU A 117 13.07 -1.47 -10.09
N ARG A 118 14.28 -1.39 -10.66
CA ARG A 118 14.59 -0.42 -11.71
C ARG A 118 13.68 -0.59 -12.92
N GLN A 119 13.43 -1.82 -13.37
CA GLN A 119 12.51 -2.08 -14.49
C GLN A 119 11.05 -1.68 -14.19
N PHE A 120 10.58 -1.81 -12.95
CA PHE A 120 9.25 -1.30 -12.57
C PHE A 120 9.22 0.23 -12.58
N VAL A 121 10.25 0.89 -12.03
CA VAL A 121 10.35 2.35 -11.99
C VAL A 121 10.39 2.93 -13.41
N GLU A 122 11.28 2.42 -14.27
CA GLU A 122 11.42 2.89 -15.65
C GLU A 122 10.12 2.72 -16.45
N ARG A 123 9.42 1.58 -16.28
CA ARG A 123 8.11 1.38 -16.91
C ARG A 123 7.07 2.38 -16.42
N TYR A 124 7.05 2.66 -15.12
CA TYR A 124 6.10 3.62 -14.54
C TYR A 124 6.39 5.06 -15.02
N GLU A 125 7.66 5.47 -15.03
CA GLU A 125 8.06 6.79 -15.52
C GLU A 125 7.71 6.98 -17.00
N ARG A 126 7.90 5.94 -17.83
CA ARG A 126 7.46 5.97 -19.23
C ARG A 126 5.94 6.15 -19.33
N LEU A 127 5.14 5.42 -18.54
CA LEU A 127 3.68 5.55 -18.53
C LEU A 127 3.22 6.94 -18.08
N GLU A 128 3.90 7.56 -17.10
CA GLU A 128 3.59 8.92 -16.68
C GLU A 128 3.92 9.95 -17.78
N GLN A 129 5.02 9.75 -18.52
CA GLN A 129 5.33 10.56 -19.68
C GLN A 129 4.29 10.39 -20.80
N GLU A 130 3.92 9.15 -21.14
CA GLU A 130 2.86 8.86 -22.12
C GLU A 130 1.53 9.51 -21.73
N LYS A 131 1.14 9.43 -20.46
CA LYS A 131 -0.07 10.10 -19.93
C LYS A 131 0.00 11.62 -20.06
N LYS A 132 1.16 12.22 -19.84
CA LYS A 132 1.38 13.66 -20.05
C LYS A 132 1.22 14.01 -21.52
N ASP A 133 1.83 13.26 -22.42
CA ASP A 133 1.76 13.50 -23.86
C ASP A 133 0.31 13.35 -24.38
N ILE A 134 -0.41 12.32 -23.92
CA ILE A 134 -1.85 12.13 -24.23
C ILE A 134 -2.67 13.32 -23.71
N ALA A 135 -2.37 13.83 -22.51
CA ALA A 135 -3.07 14.99 -21.96
C ALA A 135 -2.83 16.26 -22.80
N GLU A 136 -1.64 16.43 -23.36
CA GLU A 136 -1.33 17.52 -24.29
C GLU A 136 -2.08 17.34 -25.62
N GLN A 137 -2.08 16.14 -26.20
CA GLN A 137 -2.87 15.82 -27.40
C GLN A 137 -4.37 16.08 -27.19
N GLN A 138 -4.93 15.71 -26.04
CA GLN A 138 -6.34 16.00 -25.70
C GLN A 138 -6.62 17.51 -25.66
N LYS A 139 -5.65 18.33 -25.21
CA LYS A 139 -5.79 19.80 -25.22
C LYS A 139 -5.78 20.35 -26.64
N GLU A 140 -4.92 19.82 -27.51
CA GLU A 140 -4.86 20.23 -28.92
C GLU A 140 -6.19 19.94 -29.64
N VAL A 141 -6.75 18.74 -29.47
CA VAL A 141 -8.07 18.39 -30.04
C VAL A 141 -9.17 19.33 -29.54
N MET A 142 -9.16 19.67 -28.24
CA MET A 142 -10.13 20.61 -27.69
C MET A 142 -9.94 22.04 -28.21
N ALA A 143 -8.69 22.46 -28.43
CA ALA A 143 -8.38 23.76 -29.02
C ALA A 143 -8.82 23.83 -30.50
N GLU A 144 -8.62 22.75 -31.26
CA GLU A 144 -9.11 22.62 -32.63
C GLU A 144 -10.63 22.68 -32.69
N ALA A 145 -11.32 21.93 -31.83
CA ALA A 145 -12.78 21.98 -31.73
C ALA A 145 -13.27 23.40 -31.43
N LYS A 146 -12.59 24.11 -30.52
CA LYS A 146 -12.88 25.52 -30.23
C LYS A 146 -12.65 26.42 -31.44
N GLY A 147 -11.55 26.22 -32.17
CA GLY A 147 -11.23 26.99 -33.39
C GLY A 147 -12.26 26.81 -34.50
N ARG A 148 -12.91 25.63 -34.56
CA ARG A 148 -14.03 25.34 -35.47
C ARG A 148 -15.39 25.83 -34.95
N GLY A 149 -15.45 26.46 -33.78
CA GLY A 149 -16.67 27.03 -33.20
C GLY A 149 -17.47 26.09 -32.30
N TYR A 150 -16.96 24.90 -31.95
CA TYR A 150 -17.64 24.00 -31.01
C TYR A 150 -17.43 24.42 -29.54
N ASP A 151 -18.45 24.20 -28.71
CA ASP A 151 -18.34 24.39 -27.26
C ASP A 151 -17.61 23.22 -26.59
N THR A 152 -16.37 23.48 -26.15
CA THR A 152 -15.53 22.46 -25.48
C THR A 152 -16.07 21.97 -24.14
N LYS A 153 -16.94 22.72 -23.44
CA LYS A 153 -17.58 22.25 -22.20
C LYS A 153 -18.66 21.22 -22.53
N ILE A 154 -19.45 21.46 -23.58
CA ILE A 154 -20.46 20.51 -24.04
C ILE A 154 -19.81 19.22 -24.55
N ILE A 155 -18.73 19.32 -25.33
CA ILE A 155 -17.97 18.13 -25.79
C ILE A 155 -17.49 17.28 -24.59
N ARG A 156 -16.94 17.90 -23.54
CA ARG A 156 -16.51 17.16 -22.33
C ARG A 156 -17.67 16.47 -21.63
N LYS A 157 -18.84 17.13 -21.53
CA LYS A 157 -20.06 16.51 -20.99
C LYS A 157 -20.50 15.31 -21.82
N VAL A 158 -20.49 15.42 -23.15
CA VAL A 158 -20.83 14.32 -24.05
C VAL A 158 -19.86 13.15 -23.89
N ILE A 159 -18.54 13.40 -23.81
CA ILE A 159 -17.55 12.34 -23.56
C ILE A 159 -17.81 11.66 -22.20
N ALA A 160 -18.11 12.42 -21.15
CA ALA A 160 -18.42 11.87 -19.84
C ALA A 160 -19.69 11.02 -19.85
N LEU A 161 -20.75 11.48 -20.50
CA LEU A 161 -21.99 10.71 -20.68
C LEU A 161 -21.75 9.42 -21.47
N ARG A 162 -20.93 9.47 -22.52
CA ARG A 162 -20.57 8.30 -23.34
C ARG A 162 -19.67 7.29 -22.63
N LYS A 163 -19.06 7.68 -21.51
CA LYS A 163 -18.24 6.78 -20.68
C LYS A 163 -19.06 6.04 -19.61
N ARG A 164 -20.28 6.50 -19.33
CA ARG A 164 -21.19 5.76 -18.43
C ARG A 164 -21.64 4.48 -19.12
N GLU A 165 -21.70 3.38 -18.38
CA GLU A 165 -22.18 2.11 -18.93
C GLU A 165 -23.69 2.20 -19.24
N PRO A 166 -24.17 1.52 -20.29
CA PRO A 166 -25.59 1.53 -20.65
C PRO A 166 -26.50 1.11 -19.50
N ASP A 167 -26.03 0.18 -18.67
CA ASP A 167 -26.78 -0.37 -17.54
C ASP A 167 -26.90 0.66 -16.40
N ASP A 168 -25.82 1.39 -16.07
CA ASP A 168 -25.85 2.50 -15.09
C ASP A 168 -26.83 3.60 -15.51
N ILE A 169 -26.90 3.91 -16.80
CA ILE A 169 -27.82 4.93 -17.34
C ILE A 169 -29.26 4.45 -17.17
N ALA A 170 -29.55 3.19 -17.48
CA ALA A 170 -30.90 2.63 -17.37
C ALA A 170 -31.39 2.58 -15.90
N GLU A 171 -30.51 2.25 -14.96
CA GLU A 171 -30.84 2.27 -13.52
C GLU A 171 -31.11 3.69 -13.02
N GLU A 172 -30.23 4.66 -13.34
CA GLU A 172 -30.44 6.07 -12.99
C GLU A 172 -31.74 6.61 -13.59
N GLU A 173 -32.04 6.28 -14.86
CA GLU A 173 -33.27 6.70 -15.53
C GLU A 173 -34.53 6.08 -14.90
N ALA A 174 -34.49 4.79 -14.54
CA ALA A 174 -35.61 4.12 -13.88
C ALA A 174 -35.93 4.76 -12.50
N VAL A 175 -34.90 5.06 -11.71
CA VAL A 175 -35.05 5.75 -10.42
C VAL A 175 -35.55 7.17 -10.62
N LEU A 176 -35.03 7.90 -11.60
CA LEU A 176 -35.46 9.25 -11.93
C LEU A 176 -36.93 9.29 -12.34
N GLU A 177 -37.37 8.33 -13.15
CA GLU A 177 -38.75 8.24 -13.62
C GLU A 177 -39.71 7.94 -12.46
N MET A 178 -39.33 7.04 -11.56
CA MET A 178 -40.07 6.80 -10.31
C MET A 178 -40.24 8.09 -9.49
N TYR A 179 -39.19 8.90 -9.35
CA TYR A 179 -39.26 10.18 -8.63
C TYR A 179 -40.13 11.22 -9.33
N LYS A 180 -40.03 11.35 -10.66
CA LYS A 180 -40.90 12.27 -11.42
C LYS A 180 -42.37 11.90 -11.27
N GLN A 181 -42.70 10.62 -11.33
CA GLN A 181 -44.06 10.12 -11.11
C GLN A 181 -44.55 10.47 -9.70
N ALA A 182 -43.73 10.24 -8.67
CA ALA A 182 -44.06 10.59 -7.30
C ALA A 182 -44.27 12.09 -7.08
N LEU A 183 -43.58 12.94 -7.86
CA LEU A 183 -43.70 14.40 -7.82
C LEU A 183 -44.75 14.96 -8.79
N GLY A 184 -45.45 14.12 -9.56
CA GLY A 184 -46.44 14.55 -10.55
C GLY A 184 -45.85 15.32 -11.73
N MET A 185 -44.56 15.12 -12.03
CA MET A 185 -43.80 15.81 -13.08
C MET A 185 -43.79 15.03 -14.40
N SER A 186 -44.96 14.50 -14.82
CA SER A 186 -45.12 13.73 -16.06
C SER A 186 -44.97 14.59 -17.31
#